data_AF-A0A238KHM4-F1
#
_entry.id   AF-A0A238KHM4-F1
#
_cell.length_a   1.000
_cell.length_b   1.000
_cell.length_c   1.000
_cell.angle_alpha   90.00
_cell.angle_beta   90.00
_cell.angle_gamma   90.00
#
_symmetry.space_group_name_H-M   'P 1'
#
loop_
_entity.id
_entity.type
_entity.pdbx_description
1 polymer ?
#
loop_
_entity_poly.entity_id
_entity_poly.type
_entity_poly.pdbx_seq_one_letter_code
_entity_poly.pdbx_strand_id
1 'polypeptide(L)'
;MKTLVTGGDLSGLAPANALEAQERDYALVEARDRFGGRMKTIKLDDGTFDMSPAWLWPGQPRIAAMINALVLTKFDQYANGDLMFEDEQGRAQRGRGFSSMEGSWRLKGGLAR
;
A
#
# COMPACT_ATOMS: atom_id res chain seq x y z
N MET A 1 24.21 -0.21 -19.99
CA MET A 1 23.57 -0.21 -18.66
C MET A 1 24.49 0.41 -17.60
N LYS A 2 24.13 1.58 -17.06
CA LYS A 2 24.91 2.28 -16.01
C LYS A 2 24.28 2.20 -14.62
N THR A 3 22.98 1.90 -14.55
CA THR A 3 22.22 1.84 -13.30
C THR A 3 21.60 0.47 -13.13
N LEU A 4 21.79 -0.12 -11.95
CA LEU A 4 21.09 -1.32 -11.50
C LEU A 4 20.18 -0.95 -10.33
N VAL A 5 18.89 -1.19 -10.46
CA VAL A 5 17.91 -1.08 -9.38
C VAL A 5 17.68 -2.48 -8.82
N THR A 6 17.83 -2.64 -7.50
CA THR A 6 17.63 -3.93 -6.82
C THR A 6 16.40 -3.86 -5.93
N GLY A 7 15.47 -4.79 -6.16
CA GLY A 7 14.14 -4.80 -5.54
C GLY A 7 13.10 -4.05 -6.36
N GLY A 8 12.03 -4.74 -6.74
CA GLY A 8 10.88 -4.20 -7.46
C GLY A 8 9.72 -3.87 -6.54
N ASP A 9 10.02 -3.24 -5.40
CA ASP A 9 9.02 -2.63 -4.52
C ASP A 9 8.77 -1.17 -4.93
N LEU A 10 7.95 -0.44 -4.17
CA LEU A 10 7.65 0.96 -4.49
C LEU A 10 8.90 1.85 -4.54
N SER A 11 9.91 1.55 -3.71
CA SER A 11 11.14 2.32 -3.63
C SER A 11 12.10 2.04 -4.79
N GLY A 12 12.04 0.86 -5.40
CA GLY A 12 12.77 0.54 -6.62
C GLY A 12 12.02 0.91 -7.90
N LEU A 13 10.70 0.70 -7.95
CA LEU A 13 9.88 1.04 -9.13
C LEU A 13 9.81 2.54 -9.37
N ALA A 14 9.77 3.36 -8.33
CA ALA A 14 9.73 4.82 -8.48
C ALA A 14 10.94 5.40 -9.24
N PRO A 15 12.21 5.13 -8.87
CA PRO A 15 13.36 5.58 -9.63
C PRO A 15 13.49 4.87 -10.98
N ALA A 16 13.11 3.59 -11.11
CA ALA A 16 13.08 2.91 -12.40
C ALA A 16 12.15 3.62 -13.39
N ASN A 17 10.93 3.96 -12.97
CA ASN A 17 9.98 4.75 -13.77
C ASN A 17 10.52 6.14 -14.13
N ALA A 18 11.27 6.78 -13.22
CA ALA A 18 11.87 8.08 -13.49
C ALA A 18 13.03 8.00 -14.51
N LEU A 19 13.80 6.91 -14.52
CA LEU A 19 14.85 6.64 -15.51
C LEU A 19 14.24 6.30 -16.88
N GLU A 20 13.21 5.47 -16.89
CA GLU A 20 12.42 5.14 -18.09
C GLU A 20 11.88 6.41 -18.76
N ALA A 21 11.24 7.29 -18.00
CA ALA A 21 10.69 8.55 -18.51
C ALA A 21 11.75 9.54 -19.04
N GLN A 22 13.03 9.33 -18.71
CA GLN A 22 14.17 10.10 -19.21
C GLN A 22 14.94 9.36 -20.31
N GLU A 23 14.44 8.22 -20.78
CA GLU A 23 15.08 7.37 -21.79
C GLU A 23 16.52 6.95 -21.38
N ARG A 24 16.74 6.71 -20.09
CA ARG A 24 18.05 6.30 -19.55
C ARG A 24 18.13 4.79 -19.34
N ASP A 25 19.19 4.16 -19.83
CA ASP A 25 19.45 2.72 -19.61
C ASP A 25 19.53 2.31 -18.13
N TYR A 26 18.71 1.33 -17.73
CA TYR A 26 18.79 0.65 -16.43
C TYR A 26 18.47 -0.85 -16.56
N ALA A 27 18.80 -1.62 -15.52
CA ALA A 27 18.11 -2.87 -15.25
C ALA A 27 17.47 -2.83 -13.86
N LEU A 28 16.32 -3.49 -13.75
CA LEU A 28 15.62 -3.73 -12.50
C LEU A 28 15.63 -5.23 -12.23
N VAL A 29 16.13 -5.64 -11.07
CA VAL A 29 16.13 -7.04 -10.63
C VAL A 29 15.27 -7.19 -9.38
N GLU A 30 14.36 -8.16 -9.38
CA GLU A 30 13.54 -8.54 -8.25
C GLU A 30 13.76 -10.03 -7.95
N ALA A 31 13.85 -10.38 -6.68
CA ALA A 31 14.12 -11.75 -6.25
C ALA A 31 12.88 -12.64 -6.35
N ARG A 32 11.68 -12.07 -6.21
CA ARG A 32 10.41 -12.76 -6.35
C ARG A 32 9.94 -12.79 -7.80
N ASP A 33 8.97 -13.65 -8.05
CA ASP A 33 8.19 -13.72 -9.30
C ASP A 33 7.18 -12.58 -9.47
N ARG A 34 7.18 -11.60 -8.56
CA ARG A 34 6.24 -10.48 -8.55
C ARG A 34 6.90 -9.20 -8.03
N PHE A 35 6.39 -8.07 -8.50
CA PHE A 35 6.68 -6.76 -7.93
C PHE A 35 5.80 -6.44 -6.71
N GLY A 36 6.05 -5.28 -6.11
CA GLY A 36 5.34 -4.73 -4.95
C GLY A 36 6.07 -4.93 -3.62
N GLY A 37 7.08 -5.81 -3.58
CA GLY A 37 7.86 -6.10 -2.38
C GLY A 37 6.97 -6.50 -1.20
N ARG A 38 6.92 -5.63 -0.19
CA ARG A 38 6.04 -5.81 0.98
C ARG A 38 4.58 -5.68 0.63
N MET A 39 4.16 -5.02 -0.43
CA MET A 39 2.75 -4.96 -0.82
C MET A 39 2.36 -6.27 -1.51
N LYS A 40 1.25 -6.87 -1.08
CA LYS A 40 0.67 -8.07 -1.68
C LYS A 40 -0.84 -8.02 -1.54
N THR A 41 -1.53 -8.15 -2.66
CA THR A 41 -2.98 -8.29 -2.71
C THR A 41 -3.29 -9.70 -3.20
N ILE A 42 -4.19 -10.40 -2.50
CA ILE A 42 -4.69 -11.71 -2.89
C ILE A 42 -6.18 -11.60 -3.22
N LYS A 43 -6.63 -12.41 -4.17
CA LYS A 43 -8.05 -12.56 -4.49
C LYS A 43 -8.47 -13.96 -4.07
N LEU A 44 -9.54 -14.04 -3.29
CA LEU A 44 -10.13 -15.30 -2.84
C LEU A 44 -11.63 -15.17 -3.01
N ASP A 45 -12.24 -16.12 -3.73
CA ASP A 45 -13.67 -16.14 -4.06
C ASP A 45 -14.17 -14.78 -4.59
N ASP A 46 -15.06 -14.12 -3.86
CA ASP A 46 -15.66 -12.83 -4.17
C ASP A 46 -14.91 -11.63 -3.54
N GLY A 47 -13.80 -11.88 -2.84
CA GLY A 47 -13.07 -10.90 -2.06
C GLY A 47 -11.67 -10.57 -2.58
N THR A 48 -11.17 -9.40 -2.17
CA THR A 48 -9.80 -8.95 -2.41
C THR A 48 -9.17 -8.46 -1.10
N PHE A 49 -8.00 -8.99 -0.77
CA PHE A 49 -7.37 -8.82 0.54
C PHE A 49 -5.94 -8.33 0.40
N ASP A 50 -5.61 -7.20 1.04
CA ASP A 50 -4.23 -6.76 1.20
C ASP A 50 -3.61 -7.52 2.37
N MET A 51 -2.53 -8.26 2.11
CA MET A 51 -1.82 -9.08 3.09
C MET A 51 -0.70 -8.31 3.79
N SER A 52 -0.65 -7.00 3.60
CA SER A 52 0.46 -6.14 4.00
C SER A 52 -0.07 -4.70 4.15
N PRO A 53 0.71 -3.59 4.07
CA PRO A 53 0.14 -2.27 4.41
C PRO A 53 -1.07 -2.00 3.52
N ALA A 54 -2.18 -1.59 4.14
CA ALA A 54 -3.51 -1.49 3.51
C ALA A 54 -4.07 -0.06 3.50
N TRP A 55 -3.42 0.88 4.21
CA TRP A 55 -3.92 2.22 4.49
C TRP A 55 -2.99 3.30 3.96
N LEU A 56 -3.61 4.39 3.54
CA LEU A 56 -2.98 5.60 3.04
C LEU A 56 -3.58 6.79 3.79
N TRP A 57 -2.80 7.81 4.11
CA TRP A 57 -3.29 8.96 4.86
C TRP A 57 -3.21 10.25 4.04
N PRO A 58 -4.08 11.24 4.33
CA PRO A 58 -3.84 12.62 3.95
C PRO A 58 -2.44 13.09 4.39
N GLY A 59 -1.84 14.01 3.63
CA GLY A 59 -0.49 14.51 3.92
C GLY A 59 0.65 13.65 3.31
N GLN A 60 0.33 12.65 2.51
CA GLN A 60 1.31 11.85 1.75
C GLN A 60 1.34 12.27 0.26
N PRO A 61 1.97 13.40 -0.10
CA PRO A 61 1.83 13.99 -1.44
C PRO A 61 2.34 13.09 -2.58
N ARG A 62 3.42 12.34 -2.35
CA ARG A 62 3.97 11.41 -3.36
C ARG A 62 3.02 10.25 -3.65
N ILE A 63 2.38 9.71 -2.62
CA ILE A 63 1.36 8.67 -2.75
C ILE A 63 0.13 9.23 -3.46
N ALA A 64 -0.34 10.42 -3.07
CA ALA A 64 -1.49 11.06 -3.71
C ALA A 64 -1.26 11.32 -5.20
N ALA A 65 -0.07 11.80 -5.58
CA ALA A 65 0.32 11.99 -6.97
C ALA A 65 0.32 10.67 -7.75
N MET A 66 0.84 9.60 -7.15
CA MET A 66 0.87 8.28 -7.78
C MET A 66 -0.52 7.69 -7.98
N ILE A 67 -1.42 7.81 -7.00
CA ILE A 67 -2.82 7.37 -7.11
C ILE A 67 -3.50 8.07 -8.28
N ASN A 68 -3.28 9.38 -8.42
CA ASN A 68 -3.85 10.15 -9.52
C ASN A 68 -3.26 9.73 -10.88
N ALA A 69 -1.93 9.60 -10.96
CA ALA A 69 -1.23 9.24 -12.19
C ALA A 69 -1.61 7.83 -12.70
N LEU A 70 -1.81 6.88 -11.77
CA LEU A 70 -2.24 5.52 -12.08
C LEU A 70 -3.77 5.36 -12.17
N VAL A 71 -4.52 6.45 -12.02
CA VAL A 71 -6.00 6.48 -12.08
C VAL A 71 -6.64 5.48 -11.11
N LEU A 72 -6.09 5.39 -9.89
CA LEU A 72 -6.56 4.47 -8.86
C LEU A 72 -7.69 5.10 -8.05
N THR A 73 -8.72 4.32 -7.77
CA THR A 73 -9.85 4.76 -6.93
C THR A 73 -9.56 4.48 -5.47
N LYS A 74 -9.57 5.51 -4.63
CA LYS A 74 -9.52 5.40 -3.18
C LYS A 74 -10.90 5.55 -2.54
N PHE A 75 -11.08 5.00 -1.34
CA PHE A 75 -12.29 5.11 -0.52
C PHE A 75 -11.91 5.24 0.97
N ASP A 76 -12.80 5.83 1.78
CA ASP A 76 -12.56 6.03 3.21
C ASP A 76 -12.55 4.71 3.99
N GLN A 77 -11.61 4.57 4.91
CA GLN A 77 -11.62 3.47 5.86
C GLN A 77 -12.85 3.60 6.77
N TYR A 78 -13.70 2.58 6.77
CA TYR A 78 -14.81 2.50 7.71
C TYR A 78 -14.27 2.50 9.14
N ALA A 79 -14.71 3.46 9.95
CA ALA A 79 -14.22 3.67 11.31
C ALA A 79 -15.34 3.94 12.32
N ASN A 80 -16.61 3.88 11.91
CA ASN A 80 -17.74 4.12 12.80
C ASN A 80 -17.93 2.95 13.79
N GLY A 81 -18.27 3.29 15.03
CA GLY A 81 -18.49 2.32 16.12
C GLY A 81 -17.43 2.39 17.20
N ASP A 82 -17.46 1.43 18.12
CA ASP A 82 -16.51 1.38 19.23
C ASP A 82 -15.23 0.66 18.82
N LEU A 83 -14.08 1.23 19.19
CA LEU A 83 -12.81 0.50 19.17
C LEU A 83 -12.88 -0.64 20.20
N MET A 84 -12.50 -1.84 19.76
CA MET A 84 -12.16 -2.95 20.65
C MET A 84 -10.72 -3.38 20.45
N PHE A 85 -10.01 -3.63 21.54
CA PHE A 85 -8.70 -4.27 21.50
C PHE A 85 -8.56 -5.28 22.64
N GLU A 86 -7.71 -6.28 22.45
CA GLU A 86 -7.35 -7.26 23.46
C GLU A 86 -6.01 -6.87 24.07
N ASP A 87 -5.92 -6.88 25.40
CA ASP A 87 -4.66 -6.65 26.10
C ASP A 87 -3.81 -7.93 26.22
N GLU A 88 -2.60 -7.77 26.75
CA GLU A 88 -1.66 -8.88 26.97
C GLU A 88 -2.17 -10.01 27.89
N GLN A 89 -3.28 -9.78 28.62
CA GLN A 89 -3.92 -10.75 29.50
C GLN A 89 -5.14 -11.42 28.83
N GLY A 90 -5.41 -11.13 27.57
CA GLY A 90 -6.56 -11.64 26.84
C GLY A 90 -7.88 -10.94 27.18
N ARG A 91 -7.84 -9.75 27.79
CA ARG A 91 -9.07 -9.02 28.15
C ARG A 91 -9.47 -8.08 27.03
N ALA A 92 -10.70 -8.24 26.55
CA ALA A 92 -11.31 -7.31 25.60
C ALA A 92 -11.65 -5.98 26.28
N GLN A 93 -11.10 -4.90 25.76
CA GLN A 93 -11.40 -3.53 26.15
C GLN A 93 -12.20 -2.84 25.05
N ARG A 94 -13.29 -2.15 25.42
CA ARG A 94 -14.19 -1.45 24.49
C ARG A 94 -14.23 0.04 24.80
N GLY A 95 -14.29 0.87 23.75
CA GLY A 95 -14.59 2.30 23.87
C GLY A 95 -13.44 3.17 24.40
N ARG A 96 -12.19 2.69 24.30
CA ARG A 96 -11.00 3.47 24.69
C ARG A 96 -10.36 4.12 23.46
N GLY A 97 -10.61 5.42 23.27
CA GLY A 97 -9.94 6.21 22.24
C GLY A 97 -10.61 6.16 20.87
N PHE A 98 -9.87 6.59 19.85
CA PHE A 98 -10.33 6.68 18.47
C PHE A 98 -9.90 5.45 17.67
N SER A 99 -10.61 5.16 16.57
CA SER A 99 -10.18 4.13 15.65
C SER A 99 -8.82 4.50 15.05
N SER A 100 -7.80 3.64 15.23
CA SER A 100 -6.42 3.94 14.83
C SER A 100 -6.22 4.19 13.34
N MET A 101 -7.17 3.76 12.51
CA MET A 101 -7.18 4.00 11.06
C MET A 101 -8.22 5.04 10.63
N GLU A 102 -8.86 5.74 11.56
CA GLU A 102 -9.78 6.83 11.23
C GLU A 102 -9.09 7.90 10.37
N GLY A 103 -9.79 8.41 9.37
CA GLY A 103 -9.27 9.41 8.43
C GLY A 103 -8.27 8.85 7.40
N SER A 104 -8.01 7.54 7.39
CA SER A 104 -7.24 6.89 6.33
C SER A 104 -8.13 6.49 5.14
N TRP A 105 -7.47 6.23 4.02
CA TRP A 105 -8.05 5.70 2.80
C TRP A 105 -7.53 4.30 2.49
N ARG A 106 -8.32 3.56 1.73
CA ARG A 106 -7.95 2.31 1.06
C ARG A 106 -8.12 2.42 -0.44
N LEU A 107 -7.50 1.51 -1.19
CA LEU A 107 -7.66 1.43 -2.65
C LEU A 107 -8.66 0.34 -3.06
N LYS A 108 -9.53 0.67 -4.01
CA LYS A 108 -10.46 -0.30 -4.60
C LYS A 108 -9.65 -1.36 -5.35
N GLY A 109 -9.81 -2.62 -4.96
CA GLY A 109 -9.09 -3.75 -5.56
C GLY A 109 -7.70 -4.02 -4.96
N GLY A 110 -7.34 -3.37 -3.85
CA GLY A 110 -6.08 -3.58 -3.14
C GLY A 110 -4.91 -2.72 -3.64
N LEU A 111 -3.77 -2.81 -2.94
CA LEU A 111 -2.58 -1.97 -3.16
C LEU A 111 -1.54 -2.55 -4.13
N ALA A 112 -1.54 -3.86 -4.35
CA ALA A 112 -0.63 -4.54 -5.27
C ALA A 112 -1.42 -5.26 -6.37
N ARG A 113 -2.11 -4.47 -7.19
CA ARG A 113 -2.88 -4.93 -8.36
C ARG A 113 -1.96 -5.36 -9.50
#